data_AF-A0A2J6IDK8-F1
#
_entry.id   AF-A0A2J6IDK8-F1
#
_cell.length_a   1.000
_cell.length_b   1.000
_cell.length_c   1.000
_cell.angle_alpha   90.00
_cell.angle_beta   90.00
_cell.angle_gamma   90.00
#
_symmetry.space_group_name_H-M   'P 1'
#
loop_
_entity.id
_entity.type
_entity.pdbx_description
1 polymer ?
#
loop_
_entity_poly.entity_id
_entity_poly.type
_entity_poly.pdbx_seq_one_letter_code
_entity_poly.pdbx_strand_id
1 'polypeptide(L)'
;MKKSLLYFLLVTILFSCSTKEKNQIAFEQWRGINRDGKYQEKDLLKTWTKEGPELLWFNEDLGEGYGSPIITDSAIYILASRDSISIVMAFDLNGNIKWQKDFGK
;
A
#
# COMPACT_ATOMS: atom_id res chain seq x y z
N MET A 1 4.39 47.10 16.07
CA MET A 1 5.34 46.10 15.55
C MET A 1 5.19 44.73 16.20
N LYS A 2 5.23 44.58 17.54
CA LYS A 2 5.12 43.27 18.24
C LYS A 2 3.81 42.50 17.97
N LYS A 3 2.65 43.18 17.92
CA LYS A 3 1.35 42.54 17.63
C LYS A 3 1.24 42.06 16.18
N SER A 4 1.78 42.82 15.22
CA SER A 4 1.80 42.44 13.79
C SER A 4 2.70 41.23 13.55
N LEU A 5 3.84 41.13 14.25
CA LEU A 5 4.70 39.95 14.22
C LEU A 5 4.00 38.71 14.81
N LEU A 6 3.21 38.89 15.88
CA LEU A 6 2.41 37.82 16.48
C LEU A 6 1.30 37.33 15.54
N TYR A 7 0.59 38.23 14.87
CA TYR A 7 -0.42 37.85 13.87
C TYR A 7 0.20 37.15 12.67
N PHE A 8 1.38 37.59 12.22
CA PHE A 8 2.11 36.92 11.14
C PHE A 8 2.51 35.48 11.54
N LEU A 9 3.01 35.31 12.77
CA LEU A 9 3.34 33.98 13.32
C LEU A 9 2.10 33.08 13.42
N LEU A 10 0.96 33.63 13.87
CA LEU A 10 -0.30 32.89 13.99
C LEU A 10 -0.82 32.41 12.63
N VAL A 11 -0.71 33.26 11.60
CA VAL A 11 -1.11 32.93 10.22
C VAL A 11 -0.21 31.85 9.63
N THR A 12 1.10 31.89 9.86
CA THR A 12 2.03 30.84 9.40
C THR A 12 1.77 29.49 10.07
N ILE A 13 1.42 29.47 11.36
CA ILE A 13 1.08 28.24 12.09
C ILE A 13 -0.23 27.64 11.57
N LEU A 14 -1.23 28.47 11.28
CA LEU A 14 -2.50 28.03 10.71
C LEU A 14 -2.35 27.51 9.28
N PHE A 15 -1.40 28.03 8.49
CA PHE A 15 -1.11 27.53 7.15
C PHE A 15 -0.34 26.19 7.17
N SER A 16 0.58 25.99 8.12
CA SER A 16 1.31 24.72 8.28
C SER A 16 0.44 23.56 8.77
N CYS A 17 -0.71 23.84 9.39
CA CYS A 17 -1.61 22.80 9.90
C CYS A 17 -2.56 22.22 8.83
N SER A 18 -2.50 22.70 7.58
CA SER A 18 -3.29 22.19 6.46
C SER A 18 -2.47 21.21 5.61
N THR A 19 -1.92 20.17 6.23
CA THR A 19 -1.48 19.00 5.47
C THR A 19 -2.72 18.28 5.00
N LYS A 20 -3.01 18.34 3.69
CA LYS A 20 -3.99 17.44 3.08
C LYS A 20 -3.52 16.02 3.37
N GLU A 21 -4.21 15.33 4.26
CA GLU A 21 -4.09 13.89 4.39
C GLU A 21 -4.47 13.32 3.02
N LYS A 22 -3.44 12.89 2.28
CA LYS A 22 -3.66 12.16 1.04
C LYS A 22 -4.30 10.87 1.52
N ASN A 23 -5.63 10.81 1.50
CA ASN A 23 -6.39 9.57 1.67
C ASN A 23 -6.02 8.67 0.48
N GLN A 24 -4.81 8.12 0.53
CA GLN A 24 -4.49 6.92 -0.22
C GLN A 24 -5.40 5.86 0.34
N ILE A 25 -6.13 5.22 -0.58
CA ILE A 25 -6.97 4.10 -0.24
C ILE A 25 -6.02 2.99 0.20
N ALA A 26 -5.74 2.96 1.49
CA ALA A 26 -4.90 1.99 2.13
C ALA A 26 -5.73 0.70 2.25
N PHE A 27 -5.62 -0.19 1.28
CA PHE A 27 -6.13 -1.57 1.37
C PHE A 27 -5.21 -2.41 2.28
N GLU A 28 -4.93 -1.90 3.48
CA GLU A 28 -4.07 -2.54 4.48
C GLU A 28 -4.79 -3.68 5.23
N GLN A 29 -6.10 -3.84 4.99
CA GLN A 29 -6.92 -4.84 5.68
C GLN A 29 -7.79 -5.63 4.72
N TRP A 30 -8.18 -6.83 5.17
CA TRP A 30 -9.05 -7.74 4.45
C TRP A 30 -10.34 -7.05 4.00
N ARG A 31 -10.57 -7.03 2.68
CA ARG A 31 -11.76 -6.45 2.03
C ARG A 31 -11.94 -4.94 2.24
N GLY A 32 -10.86 -4.21 2.51
CA GLY A 32 -10.85 -2.74 2.60
C GLY A 32 -11.46 -2.21 3.89
N ILE A 33 -11.52 -0.88 4.02
CA ILE A 33 -11.92 -0.18 5.24
C ILE A 33 -13.30 -0.63 5.77
N ASN A 34 -14.25 -0.88 4.86
CA ASN A 34 -15.62 -1.30 5.18
C ASN A 34 -15.78 -2.84 5.26
N ARG A 35 -14.73 -3.61 4.96
CA ARG A 35 -14.72 -5.07 4.88
C ARG A 35 -15.78 -5.65 3.94
N ASP A 36 -16.17 -4.89 2.91
CA ASP A 36 -17.19 -5.28 1.94
C ASP A 36 -16.59 -5.76 0.61
N GLY A 37 -15.29 -5.54 0.39
CA GLY A 37 -14.60 -5.91 -0.85
C GLY A 37 -14.97 -5.00 -2.01
N LYS A 38 -15.46 -3.79 -1.74
CA LYS A 38 -15.81 -2.81 -2.76
C LYS A 38 -14.72 -1.74 -2.87
N TYR A 39 -14.21 -1.61 -4.09
CA TYR A 39 -13.24 -0.60 -4.50
C TYR A 39 -14.00 0.69 -4.90
N GLN A 40 -13.58 1.82 -4.34
CA GLN A 40 -14.20 3.15 -4.56
C GLN A 40 -13.50 3.93 -5.69
N GLU A 41 -12.53 3.30 -6.34
CA GLU A 41 -11.72 3.82 -7.42
C GLU A 41 -12.60 4.15 -8.62
N LYS A 42 -12.35 5.33 -9.18
CA LYS A 42 -13.04 5.86 -10.37
C LYS A 42 -12.07 5.80 -11.55
N ASP A 43 -12.59 6.03 -12.74
CA ASP A 43 -11.80 6.15 -13.97
C ASP A 43 -10.95 4.90 -14.32
N LEU A 44 -11.35 3.74 -13.78
CA LEU A 44 -10.78 2.45 -14.16
C LEU A 44 -11.09 2.15 -15.62
N LEU A 45 -10.09 1.58 -16.32
CA LEU A 45 -10.25 1.04 -17.66
C LEU A 45 -11.44 0.06 -17.70
N LYS A 46 -12.35 0.24 -18.65
CA LYS A 46 -13.49 -0.67 -18.86
C LYS A 46 -13.11 -1.90 -19.67
N THR A 47 -12.09 -1.75 -20.51
CA THR A 47 -11.52 -2.80 -21.34
C THR A 47 -10.02 -2.58 -21.41
N TRP A 48 -9.25 -3.67 -21.45
CA TRP A 48 -7.83 -3.58 -21.76
C TRP A 48 -7.62 -3.28 -23.24
N THR A 49 -6.44 -2.76 -23.56
CA THR A 49 -5.94 -2.72 -24.94
C THR A 49 -5.72 -4.14 -25.45
N LYS A 50 -5.51 -4.30 -26.76
CA LYS A 50 -5.26 -5.61 -27.36
C LYS A 50 -4.02 -6.29 -26.77
N GLU A 51 -3.03 -5.48 -26.41
CA GLU A 51 -1.75 -5.89 -25.84
C GLU A 51 -1.83 -6.19 -24.34
N GLY A 52 -2.88 -5.70 -23.66
CA GLY A 52 -3.04 -5.85 -22.21
C GLY A 52 -2.10 -4.96 -21.39
N PRO A 53 -2.17 -5.06 -20.05
CA PRO A 53 -1.21 -4.41 -19.17
C PRO A 53 0.19 -5.03 -19.32
N GLU A 54 1.22 -4.21 -19.23
CA GLU A 54 2.61 -4.66 -19.21
C GLU A 54 2.90 -5.47 -17.93
N LEU A 55 3.55 -6.62 -18.08
CA LEU A 55 4.06 -7.39 -16.95
C LEU A 55 5.34 -6.75 -16.44
N LEU A 56 5.28 -6.11 -15.26
CA LEU A 56 6.42 -5.42 -14.67
C LEU A 56 7.49 -6.41 -14.16
N TRP A 57 7.07 -7.48 -13.49
CA TRP A 57 7.95 -8.55 -13.00
C TRP A 57 7.11 -9.77 -12.61
N PHE A 58 7.79 -10.89 -12.42
CA PHE A 58 7.17 -12.18 -12.10
C PHE A 58 8.10 -13.00 -11.19
N ASN A 59 7.51 -13.73 -10.24
CA ASN A 59 8.24 -14.57 -9.29
C ASN A 59 7.44 -15.85 -9.01
N GLU A 60 8.02 -17.00 -9.37
CA GLU A 60 7.42 -18.33 -9.13
C GLU A 60 7.86 -18.97 -7.82
N ASP A 61 8.93 -18.45 -7.21
CA ASP A 61 9.55 -19.01 -6.01
C ASP A 61 9.07 -18.25 -4.77
N LEU A 62 7.76 -18.22 -4.53
CA LEU A 62 7.18 -17.64 -3.29
C LEU A 62 6.84 -18.74 -2.27
N GLY A 63 6.54 -19.95 -2.74
CA GLY A 63 5.96 -21.03 -1.94
C GLY A 63 4.43 -21.04 -2.05
N GLU A 64 3.78 -21.85 -1.21
CA GLU A 64 2.33 -22.06 -1.27
C GLU A 64 1.58 -21.01 -0.45
N GLY A 65 0.47 -20.45 -0.94
CA GLY A 65 -0.28 -19.46 -0.18
C GLY A 65 -1.69 -19.21 -0.72
N TYR A 66 -2.64 -18.99 0.19
CA TYR A 66 -4.04 -18.67 -0.14
C TYR A 66 -4.41 -17.22 0.18
N GLY A 67 -3.47 -16.44 0.73
CA GLY A 67 -3.67 -15.03 1.05
C GLY A 67 -3.55 -14.14 -0.18
N SER A 68 -4.43 -13.14 -0.29
CA SER A 68 -4.24 -12.07 -1.28
C SER A 68 -3.06 -11.17 -0.89
N PRO A 69 -2.28 -10.65 -1.86
CA PRO A 69 -1.23 -9.68 -1.57
C PRO A 69 -1.81 -8.36 -1.06
N ILE A 70 -1.07 -7.68 -0.18
CA ILE A 70 -1.35 -6.29 0.23
C ILE A 70 -0.31 -5.40 -0.43
N ILE A 71 -0.76 -4.36 -1.12
CA ILE A 71 0.12 -3.44 -1.85
C ILE A 71 -0.05 -2.05 -1.26
N THR A 72 1.08 -1.44 -0.91
CA THR A 72 1.19 -0.05 -0.46
C THR A 72 2.09 0.71 -1.43
N ASP A 73 2.19 2.02 -1.25
CA ASP A 73 3.13 2.87 -1.99
C ASP A 73 4.61 2.46 -1.88
N SER A 74 4.98 1.68 -0.86
CA SER A 74 6.38 1.40 -0.53
C SER A 74 6.76 -0.08 -0.47
N ALA A 75 5.76 -0.97 -0.48
CA ALA A 75 5.96 -2.39 -0.31
C ALA A 75 4.75 -3.24 -0.71
N ILE A 76 5.05 -4.49 -1.05
CA ILE A 76 4.09 -5.57 -1.30
C ILE A 76 4.28 -6.62 -0.22
N TYR A 77 3.20 -7.02 0.44
CA TYR A 77 3.21 -8.04 1.50
C TYR A 77 2.48 -9.29 1.03
N ILE A 78 3.11 -10.45 1.23
CA ILE A 78 2.59 -11.75 0.81
C ILE A 78 2.71 -12.73 1.98
N LEU A 79 1.67 -13.54 2.17
CA LEU A 79 1.69 -14.72 3.03
C LEU A 79 1.94 -15.95 2.16
N ALA A 80 2.97 -16.72 2.49
CA ALA A 80 3.26 -17.99 1.86
C ALA A 80 3.66 -19.04 2.90
N SER A 81 3.86 -20.27 2.46
CA SER A 81 4.35 -21.39 3.24
C SER A 81 5.41 -22.14 2.44
N ARG A 82 6.51 -22.51 3.11
CA ARG A 82 7.55 -23.40 2.57
C ARG A 82 7.87 -24.44 3.62
N ASP A 83 7.93 -25.71 3.23
CA ASP A 83 8.23 -26.83 4.13
C ASP A 83 7.35 -26.85 5.40
N SER A 84 6.06 -26.55 5.26
CA SER A 84 5.08 -26.43 6.36
C SER A 84 5.30 -25.26 7.34
N ILE A 85 6.22 -24.35 7.05
CA ILE A 85 6.44 -23.12 7.82
C ILE A 85 5.76 -21.97 7.10
N SER A 86 4.90 -21.23 7.81
CA SER A 86 4.30 -20.01 7.28
C SER A 86 5.27 -18.84 7.34
N ILE A 87 5.34 -18.06 6.26
CA ILE A 87 6.29 -16.97 6.05
C ILE A 87 5.52 -15.72 5.62
N VAL A 88 5.81 -14.60 6.27
CA VAL A 88 5.43 -13.26 5.80
C VAL A 88 6.60 -12.71 4.99
N MET A 89 6.36 -12.29 3.76
CA MET A 89 7.36 -11.68 2.89
C MET A 89 6.96 -10.24 2.58
N ALA A 90 7.95 -9.35 2.54
CA ALA A 90 7.80 -7.98 2.06
C ALA A 90 8.74 -7.74 0.88
N PHE A 91 8.19 -7.22 -0.20
CA PHE A 91 8.91 -6.83 -1.41
C PHE A 91 8.88 -5.32 -1.58
N ASP A 92 9.84 -4.76 -2.32
CA ASP A 92 9.66 -3.46 -2.95
C ASP A 92 8.74 -3.58 -4.18
N LEU A 93 8.43 -2.45 -4.83
CA LEU A 93 7.53 -2.45 -6.01
C LEU A 93 8.17 -3.06 -7.27
N ASN A 94 9.49 -3.30 -7.26
CA ASN A 94 10.22 -3.93 -8.36
C ASN A 94 10.34 -5.46 -8.17
N GLY A 95 9.77 -6.01 -7.10
CA GLY A 95 9.81 -7.44 -6.81
C GLY A 95 11.05 -7.91 -6.03
N ASN A 96 11.87 -7.00 -5.49
CA ASN A 96 13.00 -7.38 -4.64
C ASN A 96 12.54 -7.61 -3.20
N ILE A 97 13.01 -8.69 -2.57
CA ILE A 97 12.72 -8.97 -1.15
C ILE A 97 13.37 -7.90 -0.27
N LYS A 98 12.55 -7.19 0.51
CA LYS A 98 13.00 -6.28 1.57
C LYS A 98 13.28 -7.05 2.85
N TRP A 99 12.39 -7.96 3.23
CA TRP A 99 12.54 -8.86 4.37
C TRP A 99 11.55 -10.03 4.29
N GLN A 100 11.83 -11.08 5.05
CA GLN A 100 10.90 -12.18 5.28
C GLN A 100 10.96 -12.64 6.74
N LYS A 101 9.87 -13.20 7.24
CA LYS A 101 9.77 -13.67 8.62
C LYS A 101 8.86 -14.89 8.73
N ASP A 102 9.40 -15.97 9.29
CA ASP A 102 8.63 -17.14 9.68
C ASP A 102 7.69 -16.80 10.84
N PHE A 103 6.47 -17.34 10.81
CA PHE A 103 5.47 -17.19 11.87
C PHE A 103 4.68 -18.49 12.09
N GLY A 104 4.11 -18.65 13.29
CA GLY A 104 3.27 -19.81 13.62
C GLY A 104 3.97 -20.95 14.37
N LYS A 105 4.93 -20.65 15.26
CA LYS A 105 5.45 -21.60 16.26
C LYS A 105 4.89 -21.30 17.64
#